data_AF-A0A9D2NI76-F1
#
_entry.id   AF-A0A9D2NI76-F1
#
_cell.length_a   1.000
_cell.length_b   1.000
_cell.length_c   1.000
_cell.angle_alpha   90.00
_cell.angle_beta   90.00
_cell.angle_gamma   90.00
#
_symmetry.space_group_name_H-M   'P 1'
#
loop_
_entity.id
_entity.type
_entity.pdbx_description
1 polymer ?
#
loop_
_entity_poly.entity_id
_entity_poly.type
_entity_poly.pdbx_seq_one_letter_code
_entity_poly.pdbx_strand_id
1 'polypeptide(L)'
;LEREQNLEKIRLWGANDRANIFVEGMPVATLYDRELLEEAQVDVKFERPARMDILMENMGRVNFGPRMESQRKGIAGCVQLNGHMHYNWEMYPLPLDNLEKLDFTKGYEEGLPAFYRFTFEAEECCDTWLDFGGWGKGCAFVNGFNIGRYWEIGPQKRLYIPAPLLKKGENEIILFETEGKAPGEITLTDEPDIG
;
A
#
# COMPACT_ATOMS: atom_id res chain seq x y z
N LEU A 1 12.70 17.23 -6.58
CA LEU A 1 13.12 17.42 -7.99
C LEU A 1 13.55 18.87 -8.21
N GLU A 2 14.67 19.28 -7.62
CA GLU A 2 15.19 20.65 -7.81
C GLU A 2 16.02 20.77 -9.10
N ARG A 3 16.66 19.68 -9.51
CA ARG A 3 17.64 19.65 -10.61
C ARG A 3 17.12 18.99 -11.90
N GLU A 4 15.91 18.44 -11.90
CA GLU A 4 15.30 17.72 -13.05
C GLU A 4 14.17 18.53 -13.69
N GLN A 5 14.15 18.65 -15.03
CA GLN A 5 13.25 19.57 -15.79
C GLN A 5 11.96 18.86 -16.16
N ASN A 6 12.07 17.54 -16.22
CA ASN A 6 11.09 16.53 -16.46
C ASN A 6 11.64 15.26 -15.77
N LEU A 7 10.83 14.21 -15.73
CA LEU A 7 11.24 12.89 -15.34
C LEU A 7 10.94 11.97 -16.51
N GLU A 8 11.95 11.64 -17.31
CA GLU A 8 11.81 10.74 -18.45
C GLU A 8 11.88 9.29 -17.98
N LYS A 9 12.80 9.02 -17.05
CA LYS A 9 13.09 7.66 -16.60
C LYS A 9 13.58 7.60 -15.16
N ILE A 10 13.31 6.46 -14.52
CA ILE A 10 13.63 6.18 -13.13
C ILE A 10 14.17 4.77 -12.93
N ARG A 11 15.17 4.62 -12.07
CA ARG A 11 15.66 3.32 -11.61
C ARG A 11 15.85 3.32 -10.09
N LEU A 12 15.33 2.28 -9.44
CA LEU A 12 15.43 2.07 -8.00
C LEU A 12 16.42 0.94 -7.70
N TRP A 13 17.68 1.29 -7.41
CA TRP A 13 18.73 0.29 -7.26
C TRP A 13 18.56 -0.53 -5.98
N GLY A 14 18.52 -1.86 -6.13
CA GLY A 14 18.36 -2.80 -5.01
C GLY A 14 17.01 -2.68 -4.31
N ALA A 15 15.98 -2.22 -5.03
CA ALA A 15 14.65 -2.03 -4.49
C ALA A 15 13.86 -3.34 -4.39
N ASN A 16 13.13 -3.49 -3.28
CA ASN A 16 12.23 -4.61 -3.02
C ASN A 16 11.05 -4.11 -2.14
N ASP A 17 9.80 -4.52 -2.33
CA ASP A 17 9.27 -5.45 -3.34
C ASP A 17 8.34 -4.76 -4.35
N ARG A 18 7.72 -3.65 -3.94
CA ARG A 18 6.82 -2.86 -4.78
C ARG A 18 6.97 -1.38 -4.47
N ALA A 19 6.95 -0.54 -5.49
CA ALA A 19 7.12 0.91 -5.38
C ALA A 19 5.99 1.62 -6.13
N ASN A 20 5.19 2.43 -5.43
CA ASN A 20 4.32 3.43 -6.05
C ASN A 20 5.06 4.77 -6.07
N ILE A 21 5.19 5.37 -7.25
CA ILE A 21 5.96 6.59 -7.47
C ILE A 21 5.00 7.73 -7.79
N PHE A 22 5.19 8.86 -7.13
CA PHE A 22 4.37 10.05 -7.28
C PHE A 22 5.23 11.29 -7.54
N VAL A 23 4.71 12.24 -8.31
CA VAL A 23 5.29 13.57 -8.50
C VAL A 23 4.19 14.61 -8.29
N GLU A 24 4.41 15.57 -7.40
CA GLU A 24 3.38 16.54 -6.97
C GLU A 24 2.08 15.85 -6.52
N GLY A 25 2.20 14.74 -5.79
CA GLY A 25 1.05 13.92 -5.38
C GLY A 25 0.44 13.06 -6.49
N MET A 26 0.71 13.33 -7.77
CA MET A 26 0.12 12.58 -8.88
C MET A 26 0.82 11.23 -9.10
N PRO A 27 0.09 10.12 -9.30
CA PRO A 27 0.68 8.82 -9.62
C PRO A 27 1.44 8.86 -10.95
N VAL A 28 2.65 8.28 -10.96
CA VAL A 28 3.52 8.23 -12.13
C VAL A 28 3.73 6.81 -12.62
N ALA A 29 4.12 5.92 -11.71
CA ALA A 29 4.38 4.53 -12.04
C ALA A 29 4.27 3.66 -10.80
N THR A 30 3.91 2.40 -11.03
CA THR A 30 3.97 1.35 -10.02
C THR A 30 4.87 0.25 -10.53
N LEU A 31 5.93 -0.07 -9.79
CA LEU A 31 6.92 -1.10 -10.15
C LEU A 31 6.85 -2.23 -9.13
N TYR A 32 6.70 -3.46 -9.61
CA TYR A 32 6.56 -4.67 -8.80
C TYR A 32 7.57 -5.76 -9.20
N ASP A 33 8.21 -6.37 -8.19
CA ASP A 33 9.12 -7.51 -8.33
C ASP A 33 10.20 -7.27 -9.41
N ARG A 34 10.13 -7.95 -10.55
CA ARG A 34 11.15 -7.88 -11.60
C ARG A 34 11.21 -6.53 -12.29
N GLU A 35 10.12 -5.76 -12.28
CA GLU A 35 10.09 -4.41 -12.86
C GLU A 35 11.05 -3.47 -12.12
N LEU A 36 11.35 -3.74 -10.83
CA LEU A 36 12.33 -2.98 -10.04
C LEU A 36 13.79 -3.25 -10.44
N LEU A 37 14.06 -4.28 -11.23
CA LEU A 37 15.42 -4.61 -11.69
C LEU A 37 15.88 -3.70 -12.84
N GLU A 38 14.93 -3.09 -13.54
CA GLU A 38 15.14 -2.34 -14.77
C GLU A 38 14.94 -0.83 -14.56
N GLU A 39 15.32 -0.04 -15.57
CA GLU A 39 15.00 1.39 -15.63
C GLU A 39 13.62 1.55 -16.28
N ALA A 40 12.68 2.16 -15.58
CA ALA A 40 11.34 2.41 -16.07
C ALA A 40 11.28 3.76 -16.82
N GLN A 41 10.62 3.77 -17.98
CA GLN A 41 10.28 4.99 -18.71
C GLN A 41 8.94 5.52 -18.20
N VAL A 42 8.85 6.82 -17.90
CA VAL A 42 7.66 7.44 -17.28
C VAL A 42 7.24 8.78 -17.91
N ASP A 43 8.15 9.52 -18.56
CA ASP A 43 7.87 10.73 -19.35
C ASP A 43 6.90 11.76 -18.72
N VAL A 44 7.22 12.24 -17.52
CA VAL A 44 6.42 13.21 -16.76
C VAL A 44 7.02 14.62 -16.83
N LYS A 45 6.15 15.62 -17.02
CA LYS A 45 6.52 17.05 -16.96
C LYS A 45 5.98 17.68 -15.68
N PHE A 46 6.75 18.60 -15.10
CA PHE A 46 6.39 19.34 -13.88
C PHE A 46 7.13 20.68 -13.85
N GLU A 47 6.63 21.62 -13.05
CA GLU A 47 7.34 22.86 -12.76
C GLU A 47 8.37 22.63 -11.64
N ARG A 48 9.52 23.31 -11.72
CA ARG A 48 10.56 23.18 -10.69
C ARG A 48 10.40 24.24 -9.58
N PRO A 49 10.64 23.90 -8.31
CA PRO A 49 10.95 22.55 -7.80
C PRO A 49 9.68 21.71 -7.67
N ALA A 50 9.79 20.40 -7.92
CA ALA A 50 8.69 19.46 -7.67
C ALA A 50 9.03 18.46 -6.56
N ARG A 51 8.05 18.07 -5.75
CA ARG A 51 8.09 16.99 -4.77
C ARG A 51 7.93 15.65 -5.50
N MET A 52 8.69 14.67 -5.02
CA MET A 52 8.58 13.29 -5.48
C MET A 52 8.49 12.39 -4.25
N ASP A 53 7.52 11.48 -4.26
CA ASP A 53 7.30 10.51 -3.20
C ASP A 53 7.40 9.09 -3.78
N ILE A 54 7.96 8.16 -3.00
CA ILE A 54 8.03 6.76 -3.36
C ILE A 54 7.51 5.94 -2.18
N LEU A 55 6.32 5.38 -2.32
CA LEU A 55 5.74 4.48 -1.33
C LEU A 55 6.23 3.06 -1.60
N MET A 56 7.12 2.57 -0.75
CA MET A 56 7.64 1.21 -0.80
C MET A 56 6.81 0.25 0.04
N GLU A 57 6.50 -0.91 -0.50
CA GLU A 57 5.88 -2.02 0.24
C GLU A 57 6.88 -3.17 0.43
N ASN A 58 7.01 -3.63 1.68
CA ASN A 58 7.63 -4.92 2.00
C ASN A 58 6.55 -6.01 1.91
N MET A 59 6.60 -6.84 0.88
CA MET A 59 5.60 -7.88 0.59
C MET A 59 5.91 -9.24 1.23
N GLY A 60 6.94 -9.28 2.08
CA GLY A 60 7.37 -10.50 2.78
C GLY A 60 8.77 -10.91 2.34
N ARG A 61 9.58 -11.38 3.29
CA ARG A 61 10.92 -11.91 3.01
C ARG A 61 10.80 -13.35 2.52
N VAL A 62 11.63 -13.71 1.56
CA VAL A 62 11.84 -15.11 1.17
C VAL A 62 12.24 -15.91 2.42
N ASN A 63 11.55 -17.02 2.66
CA ASN A 63 11.67 -17.83 3.87
C ASN A 63 12.36 -19.20 3.61
N PHE A 64 12.87 -19.43 2.41
CA PHE A 64 13.53 -20.67 2.03
C PHE A 64 14.58 -20.46 0.94
N GLY A 65 15.64 -21.28 0.97
CA GLY A 65 16.63 -21.40 -0.10
C GLY A 65 17.68 -20.29 -0.15
N PRO A 66 18.48 -20.23 -1.24
CA PRO A 66 19.70 -19.42 -1.30
C PRO A 66 19.45 -17.90 -1.29
N ARG A 67 18.21 -17.47 -1.54
CA ARG A 67 17.85 -16.04 -1.54
C ARG A 67 17.57 -15.48 -0.14
N MET A 68 17.54 -16.31 0.92
CA MET A 68 17.25 -15.86 2.29
C MET A 68 18.24 -14.79 2.79
N GLU A 69 19.49 -14.82 2.33
CA GLU A 69 20.53 -13.86 2.74
C GLU A 69 20.43 -12.50 2.03
N SER A 70 19.58 -12.37 1.00
CA SER A 70 19.43 -11.15 0.18
C SER A 70 18.03 -10.55 0.26
N GLN A 71 17.55 -10.33 1.49
CA GLN A 71 16.15 -9.94 1.78
C GLN A 71 15.97 -8.55 2.41
N ARG A 72 16.89 -7.62 2.15
CA ARG A 72 16.68 -6.19 2.51
C ARG A 72 15.52 -5.62 1.68
N LYS A 73 14.69 -4.79 2.32
CA LYS A 73 13.45 -4.22 1.75
C LYS A 73 13.56 -2.70 1.69
N GLY A 74 12.65 -2.07 0.93
CA GLY A 74 12.83 -0.69 0.50
C GLY A 74 13.89 -0.59 -0.59
N ILE A 75 14.52 0.57 -0.72
CA ILE A 75 15.56 0.84 -1.72
C ILE A 75 16.93 0.70 -1.03
N ALA A 76 17.64 -0.40 -1.29
CA ALA A 76 18.92 -0.67 -0.64
C ALA A 76 20.10 0.13 -1.24
N GLY A 77 19.96 0.59 -2.48
CA GLY A 77 20.94 1.39 -3.21
C GLY A 77 20.55 2.86 -3.27
N CYS A 78 20.38 3.35 -4.49
CA CYS A 78 20.08 4.75 -4.79
C CYS A 78 18.88 4.88 -5.73
N VAL A 79 18.29 6.07 -5.73
CA VAL A 79 17.30 6.48 -6.71
C VAL A 79 18.03 7.21 -7.83
N GLN A 80 17.91 6.69 -9.05
CA GLN A 80 18.47 7.29 -10.25
C GLN A 80 17.34 7.86 -11.10
N LEU A 81 17.39 9.17 -11.39
CA LEU A 81 16.43 9.88 -12.23
C LEU A 81 17.18 10.43 -13.43
N ASN A 82 16.69 10.18 -14.65
CA ASN A 82 17.33 10.63 -15.90
C ASN A 82 18.84 10.33 -15.98
N GLY A 83 19.28 9.21 -15.38
CA GLY A 83 20.69 8.81 -15.31
C GLY A 83 21.50 9.43 -14.15
N HIS A 84 20.98 10.41 -13.42
CA HIS A 84 21.65 11.03 -12.27
C HIS A 84 21.20 10.43 -10.94
N MET A 85 22.12 10.29 -9.99
CA MET A 85 21.79 9.83 -8.64
C MET A 85 21.22 10.97 -7.80
N HIS A 86 20.09 10.73 -7.15
CA HIS A 86 19.41 11.69 -6.28
C HIS A 86 19.53 11.29 -4.81
N TYR A 87 19.78 12.29 -3.96
CA TYR A 87 20.09 12.15 -2.53
C TYR A 87 19.18 13.07 -1.70
N ASN A 88 19.42 13.12 -0.37
CA ASN A 88 18.67 13.92 0.59
C ASN A 88 17.19 13.52 0.73
N TRP A 89 16.94 12.21 0.77
CA TRP A 89 15.61 11.66 0.99
C TRP A 89 15.18 11.81 2.45
N GLU A 90 13.96 12.30 2.64
CA GLU A 90 13.23 12.11 3.89
C GLU A 90 12.57 10.73 3.86
N MET A 91 12.77 9.95 4.92
CA MET A 91 12.27 8.58 5.01
C MET A 91 11.26 8.47 6.14
N TYR A 92 10.06 8.00 5.81
CA TYR A 92 8.94 7.84 6.73
C TYR A 92 8.61 6.36 6.89
N PRO A 93 9.08 5.69 7.96
CA PRO A 93 8.66 4.32 8.24
C PRO A 93 7.16 4.27 8.55
N LEU A 94 6.43 3.41 7.83
CA LEU A 94 5.00 3.15 8.03
C LEU A 94 4.79 1.70 8.48
N PRO A 95 5.09 1.36 9.75
CA PRO A 95 4.81 0.03 10.29
C PRO A 95 3.30 -0.26 10.44
N LEU A 96 2.47 0.78 10.42
CA LEU A 96 1.01 0.73 10.59
C LEU A 96 0.57 0.14 11.94
N ASP A 97 1.30 0.46 13.01
CA ASP A 97 1.07 0.00 14.39
C ASP A 97 0.52 1.11 15.31
N ASN A 98 0.13 2.25 14.73
CA ASN A 98 -0.28 3.47 15.42
C ASN A 98 -1.54 4.12 14.79
N LEU A 99 -2.53 3.29 14.46
CA LEU A 99 -3.75 3.70 13.74
C LEU A 99 -4.58 4.75 14.49
N GLU A 100 -4.45 4.81 15.82
CA GLU A 100 -5.11 5.83 16.65
C GLU A 100 -4.66 7.26 16.34
N LYS A 101 -3.53 7.43 15.63
CA LYS A 101 -3.02 8.73 15.18
C LYS A 101 -3.57 9.14 13.81
N LEU A 102 -4.36 8.30 13.15
CA LEU A 102 -4.99 8.64 11.88
C LEU A 102 -6.01 9.76 12.09
N ASP A 103 -5.87 10.84 11.33
CA ASP A 103 -6.79 11.97 11.35
C ASP A 103 -7.74 11.88 10.15
N PHE A 104 -8.88 11.20 10.35
CA PHE A 104 -9.93 11.08 9.34
C PHE A 104 -10.69 12.40 9.06
N THR A 105 -10.34 13.51 9.72
CA THR A 105 -10.85 14.84 9.35
C THR A 105 -10.04 15.49 8.23
N LYS A 106 -8.86 14.94 7.90
CA LYS A 106 -8.10 15.34 6.72
C LYS A 106 -8.84 14.92 5.46
N GLY A 107 -8.66 15.70 4.40
CA GLY A 107 -9.23 15.41 3.10
C GLY A 107 -8.65 14.13 2.49
N TYR A 108 -9.32 13.69 1.43
CA TYR A 108 -8.93 12.57 0.58
C TYR A 108 -8.73 13.08 -0.84
N GLU A 109 -7.75 12.54 -1.54
CA GLU A 109 -7.51 12.78 -2.96
C GLU A 109 -7.70 11.46 -3.72
N GLU A 110 -8.56 11.48 -4.74
CA GLU A 110 -8.88 10.31 -5.55
C GLU A 110 -7.65 9.80 -6.30
N GLY A 111 -7.48 8.48 -6.35
CA GLY A 111 -6.37 7.86 -7.07
C GLY A 111 -5.09 7.69 -6.23
N LEU A 112 -5.08 8.12 -4.97
CA LEU A 112 -3.92 8.01 -4.08
C LEU A 112 -4.11 6.96 -2.98
N PRO A 113 -3.00 6.41 -2.43
CA PRO A 113 -3.08 5.58 -1.25
C PRO A 113 -3.73 6.31 -0.07
N ALA A 114 -4.71 5.68 0.57
CA ALA A 114 -5.49 6.30 1.62
C ALA A 114 -6.00 5.29 2.65
N PHE A 115 -6.42 5.82 3.81
CA PHE A 115 -7.10 5.05 4.84
C PHE A 115 -8.61 5.28 4.76
N TYR A 116 -9.39 4.20 4.81
CA TYR A 116 -10.85 4.23 4.79
C TYR A 116 -11.38 3.61 6.07
N ARG A 117 -12.29 4.30 6.75
CA ARG A 117 -12.88 3.85 8.01
C ARG A 117 -14.34 3.50 7.82
N PHE A 118 -14.71 2.32 8.28
CA PHE A 118 -16.06 1.79 8.31
C PHE A 118 -16.44 1.42 9.73
N THR A 119 -17.71 1.57 10.08
CA THR A 119 -18.26 1.10 11.35
C THR A 119 -19.50 0.24 11.11
N PHE A 120 -19.72 -0.73 11.98
CA PHE A 120 -20.93 -1.56 11.97
C PHE A 120 -21.27 -2.03 13.39
N GLU A 121 -22.55 -2.31 13.64
CA GLU A 121 -23.05 -2.82 14.92
C GLU A 121 -23.14 -4.35 14.88
N ALA A 122 -22.61 -5.03 15.90
CA ALA A 122 -22.71 -6.48 16.06
C ALA A 122 -23.52 -6.83 17.32
N GLU A 123 -24.64 -7.54 17.15
CA GLU A 123 -25.46 -8.03 18.27
C GLU A 123 -24.82 -9.24 18.97
N GLU A 124 -24.21 -10.11 18.16
CA GLU A 124 -23.46 -11.30 18.55
C GLU A 124 -22.14 -11.36 17.77
N CYS A 125 -21.09 -11.87 18.39
CA CYS A 125 -19.78 -12.02 17.75
C CYS A 125 -19.64 -13.42 17.18
N CYS A 126 -19.56 -13.52 15.86
CA CYS A 126 -19.31 -14.75 15.12
C CYS A 126 -18.13 -14.56 14.16
N ASP A 127 -17.59 -15.68 13.70
CA ASP A 127 -16.61 -15.69 12.62
C ASP A 127 -17.26 -15.16 11.34
N THR A 128 -16.52 -14.33 10.60
CA THR A 128 -17.00 -13.74 9.35
C THR A 128 -15.83 -13.50 8.39
N TRP A 129 -16.14 -13.03 7.18
CA TRP A 129 -15.18 -12.75 6.13
C TRP A 129 -15.41 -11.38 5.53
N LEU A 130 -14.37 -10.55 5.49
CA LEU A 130 -14.37 -9.28 4.80
C LEU A 130 -14.18 -9.49 3.30
N ASP A 131 -15.21 -9.18 2.53
CA ASP A 131 -15.17 -9.10 1.08
C ASP A 131 -14.63 -7.73 0.65
N PHE A 132 -13.53 -7.75 -0.09
CA PHE A 132 -12.85 -6.57 -0.61
C PHE A 132 -13.06 -6.41 -2.13
N GLY A 133 -14.13 -6.99 -2.68
CA GLY A 133 -14.53 -6.78 -4.07
C GLY A 133 -14.63 -5.28 -4.42
N GLY A 134 -14.00 -4.90 -5.53
CA GLY A 134 -13.91 -3.50 -5.97
C GLY A 134 -12.74 -2.70 -5.37
N TRP A 135 -12.12 -3.18 -4.30
CA TRP A 135 -10.89 -2.61 -3.75
C TRP A 135 -9.66 -3.15 -4.48
N GLY A 136 -8.57 -2.38 -4.55
CA GLY A 136 -7.37 -2.74 -5.30
C GLY A 136 -6.40 -3.61 -4.51
N LYS A 137 -5.60 -2.97 -3.66
CA LYS A 137 -4.55 -3.65 -2.89
C LYS A 137 -4.32 -2.93 -1.57
N GLY A 138 -4.05 -3.68 -0.51
CA GLY A 138 -3.86 -3.05 0.79
C GLY A 138 -3.73 -4.02 1.96
N CYS A 139 -4.04 -3.50 3.14
CA CYS A 139 -4.25 -4.29 4.35
C CYS A 139 -5.45 -3.78 5.14
N ALA A 140 -6.03 -4.67 5.93
CA ALA A 140 -7.23 -4.39 6.71
C ALA A 140 -6.97 -4.55 8.20
N PHE A 141 -7.67 -3.76 9.00
CA PHE A 141 -7.60 -3.75 10.44
C PHE A 141 -9.00 -3.82 11.02
N VAL A 142 -9.20 -4.67 12.03
CA VAL A 142 -10.47 -4.82 12.75
C VAL A 142 -10.24 -4.46 14.20
N ASN A 143 -10.90 -3.40 14.68
CA ASN A 143 -10.70 -2.87 16.04
C ASN A 143 -9.21 -2.67 16.40
N GLY A 144 -8.42 -2.17 15.44
CA GLY A 144 -6.97 -1.95 15.58
C GLY A 144 -6.08 -3.17 15.32
N PHE A 145 -6.64 -4.37 15.15
CA PHE A 145 -5.87 -5.58 14.85
C PHE A 145 -5.69 -5.77 13.34
N ASN A 146 -4.44 -5.91 12.86
CA ASN A 146 -4.15 -6.17 11.45
C ASN A 146 -4.52 -7.61 11.05
N ILE A 147 -5.55 -7.77 10.22
CA ILE A 147 -6.04 -9.08 9.76
C ILE A 147 -5.36 -9.57 8.46
N GLY A 148 -4.42 -8.79 7.92
CA GLY A 148 -3.59 -9.18 6.79
C GLY A 148 -3.81 -8.32 5.54
N ARG A 149 -3.28 -8.83 4.42
CA ARG A 149 -3.22 -8.13 3.14
C ARG A 149 -4.32 -8.61 2.22
N TYR A 150 -4.91 -7.70 1.46
CA TYR A 150 -5.79 -8.03 0.35
C TYR A 150 -5.17 -7.56 -0.97
N TRP A 151 -5.51 -8.24 -2.06
CA TRP A 151 -5.13 -7.84 -3.41
C TRP A 151 -6.11 -8.43 -4.42
N GLU A 152 -6.69 -7.59 -5.27
CA GLU A 152 -7.68 -7.96 -6.28
C GLU A 152 -7.19 -9.01 -7.29
N ILE A 153 -5.87 -9.22 -7.42
CA ILE A 153 -5.32 -10.23 -8.32
C ILE A 153 -5.62 -11.67 -7.85
N GLY A 154 -6.04 -11.85 -6.59
CA GLY A 154 -6.42 -13.15 -6.04
C GLY A 154 -5.24 -14.08 -5.73
N PRO A 155 -5.49 -15.39 -5.55
CA PRO A 155 -6.79 -16.06 -5.70
C PRO A 155 -7.77 -15.73 -4.56
N GLN A 156 -7.26 -15.44 -3.36
CA GLN A 156 -8.09 -15.06 -2.21
C GLN A 156 -8.83 -13.75 -2.48
N LYS A 157 -10.15 -13.74 -2.22
CA LYS A 157 -11.03 -12.58 -2.39
C LYS A 157 -11.66 -12.08 -1.09
N ARG A 158 -11.50 -12.84 0.00
CA ARG A 158 -12.02 -12.47 1.31
C ARG A 158 -11.00 -12.71 2.43
N LEU A 159 -10.95 -11.80 3.40
CA LEU A 159 -10.13 -11.93 4.60
C LEU A 159 -10.95 -12.47 5.77
N TYR A 160 -10.45 -13.50 6.44
CA TYR A 160 -11.10 -14.05 7.63
C TYR A 160 -11.01 -13.08 8.81
N ILE A 161 -12.13 -12.87 9.49
CA ILE A 161 -12.24 -12.14 10.74
C ILE A 161 -12.68 -13.12 11.84
N PRO A 162 -11.77 -13.50 12.75
CA PRO A 162 -12.11 -14.28 13.93
C PRO A 162 -13.10 -13.55 14.84
N ALA A 163 -14.11 -14.25 15.36
CA ALA A 163 -15.07 -13.72 16.33
C ALA A 163 -14.43 -12.99 17.53
N PRO A 164 -13.28 -13.46 18.10
CA PRO A 164 -12.64 -12.76 19.21
C PRO A 164 -12.08 -11.36 18.89
N LEU A 165 -11.93 -11.00 17.61
CA LEU A 165 -11.56 -9.63 17.22
C LEU A 165 -12.76 -8.68 17.21
N LEU A 166 -13.98 -9.23 17.23
CA LEU A 166 -15.22 -8.47 17.28
C LEU A 166 -15.66 -8.25 18.73
N LYS A 167 -16.46 -7.21 18.93
CA LYS A 167 -17.13 -6.91 20.20
C LYS A 167 -18.61 -6.69 19.97
N LYS A 168 -19.42 -6.94 20.99
CA LYS A 168 -20.84 -6.57 20.95
C LYS A 168 -20.95 -5.04 20.90
N GLY A 169 -21.81 -4.54 20.01
CA GLY A 169 -21.95 -3.12 19.72
C GLY A 169 -21.13 -2.68 18.49
N GLU A 170 -20.73 -1.41 18.45
CA GLU A 170 -19.99 -0.82 17.34
C GLU A 170 -18.59 -1.40 17.17
N ASN A 171 -18.26 -1.88 15.97
CA ASN A 171 -16.94 -2.34 15.55
C ASN A 171 -16.39 -1.41 14.46
N GLU A 172 -15.07 -1.28 14.43
CA GLU A 172 -14.37 -0.48 13.42
C GLU A 172 -13.58 -1.38 12.46
N ILE A 173 -13.68 -1.09 11.16
CA ILE A 173 -12.80 -1.65 10.14
C ILE A 173 -12.06 -0.49 9.47
N ILE A 174 -10.74 -0.56 9.43
CA ILE A 174 -9.90 0.38 8.69
C ILE A 174 -9.24 -0.38 7.54
N LEU A 175 -9.35 0.14 6.33
CA LEU A 175 -8.56 -0.32 5.17
C LEU A 175 -7.46 0.69 4.88
N PHE A 176 -6.23 0.21 4.64
CA PHE A 176 -5.21 0.98 3.95
C PHE A 176 -5.11 0.48 2.52
N GLU A 177 -5.56 1.28 1.56
CA GLU A 177 -5.64 0.97 0.13
C GLU A 177 -4.54 1.71 -0.64
N THR A 178 -3.91 1.09 -1.65
CA THR A 178 -2.74 1.64 -2.35
C THR A 178 -2.89 1.84 -3.85
N GLU A 179 -4.01 1.43 -4.45
CA GLU A 179 -4.25 1.52 -5.91
C GLU A 179 -5.18 2.68 -6.29
N GLY A 180 -5.62 3.49 -5.31
CA GLY A 180 -6.56 4.58 -5.51
C GLY A 180 -8.01 4.13 -5.77
N LYS A 181 -8.35 2.89 -5.41
CA LYS A 181 -9.68 2.30 -5.64
C LYS A 181 -10.54 2.37 -4.38
N ALA A 182 -11.64 3.13 -4.46
CA ALA A 182 -12.52 3.39 -3.33
C ALA A 182 -13.99 3.22 -3.70
N PRO A 183 -14.52 1.98 -3.77
CA PRO A 183 -15.95 1.76 -4.07
C PRO A 183 -16.89 2.35 -3.01
N GLY A 184 -16.38 2.69 -1.82
CA GLY A 184 -17.13 3.38 -0.77
C GLY A 184 -17.89 2.45 0.18
N GLU A 185 -17.82 1.14 -0.04
CA GLU A 185 -18.47 0.12 0.79
C GLU A 185 -17.58 -1.11 0.97
N ILE A 186 -17.90 -1.88 2.02
CA ILE A 186 -17.33 -3.20 2.31
C ILE A 186 -18.48 -4.13 2.68
N THR A 187 -18.30 -5.43 2.48
CA THR A 187 -19.30 -6.44 2.84
C THR A 187 -18.68 -7.50 3.75
N LEU A 188 -19.44 -7.92 4.76
CA LEU A 188 -19.11 -9.06 5.60
C LEU A 188 -19.97 -10.26 5.18
N THR A 189 -19.34 -11.41 4.97
CA THR A 189 -20.00 -12.65 4.53
C THR A 189 -19.79 -13.79 5.52
N ASP A 190 -20.57 -14.86 5.40
CA ASP A 190 -20.50 -16.08 6.22
C ASP A 190 -19.67 -17.21 5.59
N GLU A 191 -19.16 -17.01 4.37
CA GLU A 191 -18.34 -17.97 3.65
C GLU A 191 -17.00 -17.37 3.19
N PRO A 192 -15.90 -18.14 3.23
CA PRO A 192 -14.64 -17.76 2.59
C PRO A 192 -14.77 -17.75 1.05
N ASP A 193 -13.97 -16.93 0.39
CA ASP A 193 -13.65 -17.07 -1.04
C ASP A 193 -12.13 -16.99 -1.18
N ILE A 194 -11.53 -18.14 -1.45
CA ILE A 194 -10.07 -18.32 -1.58
C ILE A 194 -9.62 -18.47 -3.05
N GLY A 195 -10.54 -18.27 -3.99
CA GLY A 195 -10.35 -18.45 -5.43
C GLY A 195 -10.82 -19.79 -5.98
#